data_AF-A0A7S2ITW5-F1
#
_entry.id   AF-A0A7S2ITW5-F1
#
_cell.length_a   1.000
_cell.length_b   1.000
_cell.length_c   1.000
_cell.angle_alpha   90.00
_cell.angle_beta   90.00
_cell.angle_gamma   90.00
#
_symmetry.space_group_name_H-M   'P 1'
#
loop_
_entity.id
_entity.type
_entity.pdbx_description
1 polymer ?
#
loop_
_entity_poly.entity_id
_entity_poly.type
_entity_poly.pdbx_seq_one_letter_code
_entity_poly.pdbx_strand_id
1 'polypeptide(L)'
;AIKIQRDKLKEMYDLDLAQFDKVTAMLDKYNVGVSGASQKWVEIFTEAKVILYRELDYLAEAENTARVRENFKGLKWIKVPGVIQELTTPKVLTLEFCPGIKISDTEKLDSTEGIDRVMLGENLAQAYLLQFCKHGFFNTDPHPGNLAVDLENPGGRIVFYDFGQACELSDSQCDGILQVIQSIVDLDAPACVDAMGKLGALKEGADRKKLDALIENNFKTGKV
;
A
#
# COMPACT_ATOMS: atom_id res chain seq x y z
N ALA A 1 -19.27 11.09 -2.04
CA ALA A 1 -18.17 12.01 -1.69
C ALA A 1 -17.58 12.56 -2.98
N ILE A 2 -17.17 13.84 -2.98
CA ILE A 2 -16.60 14.49 -4.18
C ILE A 2 -15.22 15.01 -3.80
N LYS A 3 -14.16 14.41 -4.36
CA LYS A 3 -12.76 14.82 -4.20
C LYS A 3 -12.43 15.77 -5.35
N ILE A 4 -12.09 17.01 -5.03
CA ILE A 4 -11.81 18.06 -6.02
C ILE A 4 -10.33 18.43 -5.91
N GLN A 5 -9.62 18.35 -7.03
CA GLN A 5 -8.22 18.75 -7.09
C GLN A 5 -8.11 20.27 -6.91
N ARG A 6 -7.14 20.70 -6.09
CA ARG A 6 -6.86 22.13 -5.90
C ARG A 6 -6.48 22.76 -7.24
N ASP A 7 -6.91 24.00 -7.46
CA ASP A 7 -6.49 24.74 -8.64
C ASP A 7 -4.95 24.86 -8.69
N LYS A 8 -4.38 24.73 -9.89
CA LYS A 8 -2.93 24.75 -10.15
C LYS A 8 -2.09 23.73 -9.37
N LEU A 9 -2.68 22.65 -8.83
CA LEU A 9 -1.93 21.64 -8.08
C LEU A 9 -0.77 21.04 -8.89
N LYS A 10 -1.01 20.72 -10.17
CA LYS A 10 0.04 20.21 -11.06
C LYS A 10 1.19 21.20 -11.24
N GLU A 11 0.90 22.49 -11.38
CA GLU A 11 1.95 23.52 -11.53
C GLU A 11 2.81 23.63 -10.28
N MET A 12 2.20 23.52 -9.09
CA MET A 12 2.94 23.47 -7.83
C MET A 12 3.82 22.22 -7.74
N TYR A 13 3.29 21.05 -8.10
CA TYR A 13 4.08 19.81 -8.17
C TYR A 13 5.25 19.95 -9.14
N ASP A 14 5.02 20.46 -10.34
CA ASP A 14 6.08 20.64 -11.35
C ASP A 14 7.21 21.55 -10.83
N LEU A 15 6.87 22.62 -10.10
CA LEU A 15 7.84 23.53 -9.49
C LEU A 15 8.61 22.86 -8.33
N ASP A 16 7.92 22.21 -7.41
CA ASP A 16 8.52 21.60 -6.23
C ASP A 16 9.44 20.43 -6.63
N LEU A 17 8.97 19.55 -7.51
CA LEU A 17 9.75 18.40 -7.97
C LEU A 17 10.99 18.83 -8.76
N ALA A 18 10.91 19.93 -9.53
CA ALA A 18 12.08 20.52 -10.19
C ALA A 18 13.10 21.12 -9.21
N GLN A 19 12.66 21.60 -8.03
CA GLN A 19 13.59 22.01 -6.96
C GLN A 19 14.25 20.81 -6.32
N PHE A 20 13.49 19.75 -6.04
CA PHE A 20 14.04 18.51 -5.49
C PHE A 20 15.03 17.84 -6.43
N ASP A 21 14.84 17.90 -7.75
CA ASP A 21 15.84 17.41 -8.72
C ASP A 21 17.21 18.09 -8.55
N LYS A 22 17.24 19.37 -8.18
CA LYS A 22 18.49 20.09 -7.88
C LYS A 22 19.10 19.62 -6.57
N VAL A 23 18.27 19.38 -5.56
CA VAL A 23 18.70 18.92 -4.24
C VAL A 23 19.29 17.52 -4.33
N THR A 24 18.63 16.59 -5.02
CA THR A 24 19.08 15.20 -5.17
C THR A 24 20.38 15.12 -5.97
N ALA A 25 20.51 15.91 -7.04
CA ALA A 25 21.77 16.05 -7.77
C ALA A 25 22.91 16.61 -6.88
N MET A 26 22.58 17.52 -5.97
CA MET A 26 23.54 18.05 -4.99
C MET A 26 23.97 16.97 -3.98
N LEU A 27 23.03 16.20 -3.44
CA LEU A 27 23.32 15.12 -2.49
C LEU A 27 24.21 14.04 -3.10
N ASP A 28 23.93 13.64 -4.35
CA ASP A 28 24.76 12.71 -5.11
C ASP A 28 26.16 13.29 -5.35
N LYS A 29 26.27 14.57 -5.71
CA LYS A 29 27.56 15.24 -5.90
C LYS A 29 28.42 15.24 -4.63
N TYR A 30 27.82 15.38 -3.47
CA TYR A 30 28.53 15.38 -2.18
C TYR A 30 28.62 13.99 -1.53
N ASN A 31 28.17 12.92 -2.22
CA ASN A 31 28.12 11.55 -1.69
C ASN A 31 27.48 11.48 -0.30
N VAL A 32 26.43 12.27 -0.06
CA VAL A 32 25.69 12.21 1.21
C VAL A 32 24.98 10.86 1.24
N GLY A 33 25.23 10.03 2.24
CA GLY A 33 24.62 8.70 2.31
C GLY A 33 24.68 8.12 3.72
N VAL A 34 23.85 7.11 3.96
CA VAL A 34 23.91 6.32 5.20
C VAL A 34 25.07 5.34 5.11
N SER A 35 25.85 5.23 6.18
CA SER A 35 27.10 4.46 6.24
C SER A 35 26.94 3.06 5.63
N GLY A 36 27.72 2.76 4.57
CA GLY A 36 27.82 1.42 3.98
C GLY A 36 27.17 1.21 2.60
N ALA A 37 26.43 2.17 2.04
CA ALA A 37 25.88 2.06 0.68
C ALA A 37 25.99 3.38 -0.11
N SER A 38 26.41 3.31 -1.37
CA SER A 38 26.28 4.44 -2.30
C SER A 38 24.79 4.66 -2.59
N GLN A 39 24.22 5.69 -2.01
CA GLN A 39 22.83 6.07 -2.23
C GLN A 39 22.79 6.98 -3.44
N LYS A 40 22.05 6.58 -4.48
CA LYS A 40 21.83 7.39 -5.66
C LYS A 40 20.49 8.11 -5.51
N TRP A 41 20.52 9.29 -4.92
CA TRP A 41 19.35 10.10 -4.61
C TRP A 41 18.56 10.48 -5.85
N VAL A 42 19.22 10.71 -6.98
CA VAL A 42 18.53 11.00 -8.25
C VAL A 42 17.68 9.82 -8.70
N GLU A 43 18.19 8.58 -8.62
CA GLU A 43 17.45 7.37 -9.01
C GLU A 43 16.24 7.17 -8.09
N ILE A 44 16.46 7.20 -6.77
CA ILE A 44 15.39 7.04 -5.76
C ILE A 44 14.30 8.10 -5.94
N PHE A 45 14.69 9.36 -6.14
CA PHE A 45 13.73 10.44 -6.29
C PHE A 45 12.98 10.38 -7.62
N THR A 46 13.63 9.91 -8.68
CA THR A 46 12.96 9.70 -9.98
C THR A 46 11.82 8.69 -9.86
N GLU A 47 12.02 7.60 -9.12
CA GLU A 47 10.95 6.64 -8.83
C GLU A 47 9.85 7.26 -7.96
N ALA A 48 10.21 8.02 -6.92
CA ALA A 48 9.25 8.70 -6.06
C ALA A 48 8.38 9.70 -6.84
N LYS A 49 8.94 10.42 -7.83
CA LYS A 49 8.17 11.34 -8.69
C LYS A 49 7.04 10.63 -9.44
N VAL A 50 7.27 9.41 -9.92
CA VAL A 50 6.23 8.64 -10.62
C VAL A 50 5.02 8.42 -9.71
N ILE A 51 5.27 8.08 -8.45
CA ILE A 51 4.22 7.88 -7.44
C ILE A 51 3.48 9.19 -7.17
N LEU A 52 4.21 10.29 -6.96
CA LEU A 52 3.62 11.60 -6.69
C LEU A 52 2.79 12.14 -7.87
N TYR A 53 3.18 11.87 -9.11
CA TYR A 53 2.37 12.26 -10.26
C TYR A 53 1.11 11.39 -10.43
N ARG A 54 1.15 10.12 -10.03
CA ARG A 54 -0.04 9.24 -10.03
C ARG A 54 -1.13 9.74 -9.10
N GLU A 55 -0.78 10.36 -7.98
CA GLU A 55 -1.75 11.01 -7.07
C GLU A 55 -2.57 12.12 -7.73
N LEU A 56 -2.10 12.67 -8.84
CA LEU A 56 -2.83 13.70 -9.59
C LEU A 56 -3.83 13.12 -10.59
N ASP A 57 -3.81 11.80 -10.83
CA ASP A 57 -4.66 11.12 -11.81
C ASP A 57 -5.89 10.48 -11.15
N TYR A 58 -6.95 11.26 -11.05
CA TYR A 58 -8.23 10.81 -10.50
C TYR A 58 -8.98 9.81 -11.39
N LEU A 59 -8.63 9.70 -12.67
CA LEU A 59 -9.20 8.65 -13.53
C LEU A 59 -8.56 7.31 -13.21
N ALA A 60 -7.24 7.27 -13.00
CA ALA A 60 -6.56 6.07 -12.52
C ALA A 60 -7.08 5.63 -11.14
N GLU A 61 -7.26 6.56 -10.20
CA GLU A 61 -7.86 6.25 -8.88
C GLU A 61 -9.29 5.68 -9.01
N ALA A 62 -10.11 6.22 -9.93
CA ALA A 62 -11.44 5.70 -10.23
C ALA A 62 -11.39 4.25 -10.77
N GLU A 63 -10.52 3.98 -11.74
CA GLU A 63 -10.34 2.64 -12.30
C GLU A 63 -9.87 1.64 -11.24
N ASN A 64 -8.88 2.02 -10.43
CA ASN A 64 -8.38 1.21 -9.32
C ASN A 64 -9.49 0.91 -8.31
N THR A 65 -10.27 1.92 -7.93
CA THR A 65 -11.39 1.78 -6.99
C THR A 65 -12.44 0.80 -7.53
N ALA A 66 -12.80 0.91 -8.81
CA ALA A 66 -13.74 0.01 -9.46
C ALA A 66 -13.21 -1.43 -9.51
N ARG A 67 -11.93 -1.62 -9.83
CA ARG A 67 -11.26 -2.94 -9.82
C ARG A 67 -11.28 -3.57 -8.44
N VAL A 68 -10.91 -2.84 -7.39
CA VAL A 68 -10.90 -3.37 -6.02
C VAL A 68 -12.31 -3.67 -5.53
N ARG A 69 -13.30 -2.85 -5.88
CA ARG A 69 -14.71 -3.12 -5.57
C ARG A 69 -15.17 -4.46 -6.17
N GLU A 70 -14.78 -4.77 -7.41
CA GLU A 70 -15.10 -6.05 -8.03
C GLU A 70 -14.32 -7.21 -7.39
N ASN A 71 -13.04 -7.02 -7.05
CA ASN A 71 -12.23 -8.03 -6.36
C ASN A 71 -12.86 -8.47 -5.03
N PHE A 72 -13.41 -7.52 -4.27
CA PHE A 72 -14.06 -7.79 -2.98
C PHE A 72 -15.55 -8.12 -3.08
N LYS A 73 -16.08 -8.29 -4.29
CA LYS A 73 -17.49 -8.64 -4.49
C LYS A 73 -17.81 -9.96 -3.79
N GLY A 74 -18.87 -9.93 -2.97
CA GLY A 74 -19.32 -11.08 -2.17
C GLY A 74 -18.75 -11.13 -0.75
N LEU A 75 -17.72 -10.34 -0.43
CA LEU A 75 -17.20 -10.21 0.93
C LEU A 75 -18.05 -9.19 1.70
N LYS A 76 -19.07 -9.69 2.41
CA LYS A 76 -20.04 -8.84 3.13
C LYS A 76 -19.44 -7.97 4.24
N TRP A 77 -18.23 -8.27 4.68
CA TRP A 77 -17.49 -7.53 5.72
C TRP A 77 -16.55 -6.45 5.15
N ILE A 78 -16.52 -6.27 3.81
CA ILE A 78 -15.79 -5.19 3.13
C ILE A 78 -16.77 -4.30 2.35
N LYS A 79 -16.48 -3.00 2.33
CA LYS A 79 -17.12 -2.01 1.48
C LYS A 79 -16.06 -1.22 0.73
N VAL A 80 -16.26 -1.09 -0.58
CA VAL A 80 -15.53 -0.15 -1.43
C VAL A 80 -16.57 0.75 -2.09
N PRO A 81 -16.45 2.09 -2.02
CA PRO A 81 -17.39 3.01 -2.66
C PRO A 81 -17.53 2.74 -4.16
N GLY A 82 -18.75 2.91 -4.68
CA GLY A 82 -18.99 2.86 -6.12
C GLY A 82 -18.48 4.14 -6.77
N VAL A 83 -17.86 4.05 -7.94
CA VAL A 83 -17.48 5.24 -8.71
C VAL A 83 -18.69 5.74 -9.50
N ILE A 84 -18.97 7.03 -9.42
CA ILE A 84 -20.00 7.70 -10.23
C ILE A 84 -19.29 8.29 -11.45
N GLN A 85 -19.25 7.50 -12.53
CA GLN A 85 -18.47 7.78 -13.73
C GLN A 85 -18.91 9.08 -14.42
N GLU A 86 -20.21 9.36 -14.41
CA GLU A 86 -20.82 10.54 -15.04
C GLU A 86 -20.38 11.86 -14.39
N LEU A 87 -19.91 11.79 -13.15
CA LEU A 87 -19.45 12.93 -12.36
C LEU A 87 -17.94 12.89 -12.08
N THR A 88 -17.21 11.99 -12.74
CA THR A 88 -15.76 11.83 -12.57
C THR A 88 -15.02 12.41 -13.77
N THR A 89 -13.96 13.17 -13.50
CA THR A 89 -13.13 13.86 -14.50
C THR A 89 -11.67 13.80 -14.05
N PRO A 90 -10.68 14.21 -14.88
CA PRO A 90 -9.28 14.24 -14.46
C PRO A 90 -8.96 15.06 -13.19
N LYS A 91 -9.87 15.96 -12.76
CA LYS A 91 -9.68 16.81 -11.58
C LYS A 91 -10.75 16.63 -10.51
N VAL A 92 -11.75 15.77 -10.76
CA VAL A 92 -12.86 15.53 -9.83
C VAL A 92 -13.13 14.04 -9.77
N LEU A 93 -12.98 13.43 -8.60
CA LEU A 93 -13.36 12.04 -8.37
C LEU A 93 -14.65 12.01 -7.55
N THR A 94 -15.67 11.34 -8.08
CA THR A 94 -16.96 11.22 -7.42
C THR A 94 -17.25 9.77 -7.05
N LEU A 95 -17.40 9.52 -5.75
CA LEU A 95 -17.64 8.20 -5.16
C LEU A 95 -18.98 8.15 -4.42
N GLU A 96 -19.55 6.95 -4.29
CA GLU A 96 -20.64 6.62 -3.37
C GLU A 96 -20.28 7.12 -1.96
N PHE A 97 -21.20 7.84 -1.32
CA PHE A 97 -20.97 8.28 0.04
C PHE A 97 -21.18 7.10 1.01
N CYS A 98 -20.10 6.60 1.59
CA CYS A 98 -20.12 5.52 2.57
C CYS A 98 -19.75 6.11 3.94
N PRO A 99 -20.72 6.43 4.82
CA PRO A 99 -20.42 6.92 6.16
C PRO A 99 -19.86 5.79 7.05
N GLY A 100 -19.00 6.14 8.01
CA GLY A 100 -18.44 5.17 8.95
C GLY A 100 -17.67 5.83 10.10
N ILE A 101 -17.35 5.04 11.11
CA ILE A 101 -16.45 5.42 12.20
C ILE A 101 -15.02 5.24 11.69
N LYS A 102 -14.15 6.25 11.80
CA LYS A 102 -12.75 6.10 11.38
C LYS A 102 -12.11 4.94 12.11
N ILE A 103 -11.30 4.13 11.43
CA ILE A 103 -10.66 2.97 12.06
C ILE A 103 -9.70 3.38 13.21
N SER A 104 -9.20 4.62 13.15
CA SER A 104 -8.34 5.22 14.18
C SER A 104 -9.10 5.71 15.41
N ASP A 105 -10.42 5.86 15.34
CA ASP A 105 -11.27 6.31 16.45
C ASP A 105 -11.64 5.12 17.35
N THR A 106 -10.61 4.63 18.05
CA THR A 106 -10.69 3.42 18.85
C THR A 106 -11.71 3.50 19.99
N GLU A 107 -11.79 4.65 20.69
CA GLU A 107 -12.76 4.87 21.76
C GLU A 107 -14.21 4.75 21.26
N LYS A 108 -14.49 5.29 20.08
CA LYS A 108 -15.82 5.20 19.48
C LYS A 108 -16.13 3.78 19.00
N LEU A 109 -15.15 3.06 18.46
CA LEU A 109 -15.33 1.65 18.10
C LEU A 109 -15.60 0.78 19.34
N ASP A 110 -14.85 0.98 20.42
CA ASP A 110 -14.99 0.23 21.68
C ASP A 110 -16.34 0.48 22.37
N SER A 111 -16.90 1.68 22.20
CA SER A 111 -18.22 2.04 22.73
C SER A 111 -19.39 1.67 21.81
N THR A 112 -19.12 1.20 20.59
CA THR A 112 -20.16 0.82 19.64
C THR A 112 -20.57 -0.63 19.85
N GLU A 113 -21.85 -0.85 20.16
CA GLU A 113 -22.40 -2.18 20.40
C GLU A 113 -22.24 -3.08 19.16
N GLY A 114 -21.79 -4.33 19.39
CA GLY A 114 -21.63 -5.32 18.34
C GLY A 114 -20.35 -5.16 17.50
N ILE A 115 -19.47 -4.22 17.82
CA ILE A 115 -18.14 -4.09 17.22
C ILE A 115 -17.10 -4.79 18.09
N ASP A 116 -16.32 -5.67 17.46
CA ASP A 116 -15.14 -6.28 18.05
C ASP A 116 -13.91 -5.87 17.22
N ARG A 117 -13.01 -5.09 17.82
CA ARG A 117 -11.80 -4.61 17.17
C ARG A 117 -10.80 -5.71 16.86
N VAL A 118 -10.81 -6.82 17.59
CA VAL A 118 -9.95 -7.97 17.29
C VAL A 118 -10.40 -8.57 15.96
N MET A 119 -11.69 -8.83 15.83
CA MET A 119 -12.29 -9.32 14.59
C MET A 119 -12.12 -8.32 13.42
N LEU A 120 -12.23 -7.01 13.66
CA LEU A 120 -11.92 -6.00 12.63
C LEU A 120 -10.45 -6.04 12.21
N GLY A 121 -9.52 -6.24 13.14
CA GLY A 121 -8.10 -6.38 12.84
C GLY A 121 -7.80 -7.62 12.00
N GLU A 122 -8.42 -8.76 12.34
CA GLU A 122 -8.33 -10.00 11.57
C GLU A 122 -8.88 -9.84 10.15
N ASN A 123 -10.06 -9.23 10.02
CA ASN A 123 -10.66 -8.90 8.73
C ASN A 123 -9.77 -7.97 7.92
N LEU A 124 -9.17 -6.94 8.54
CA LEU A 124 -8.28 -6.02 7.85
C LEU A 124 -7.03 -6.73 7.32
N ALA A 125 -6.41 -7.59 8.14
CA ALA A 125 -5.29 -8.42 7.73
C ALA A 125 -5.69 -9.35 6.58
N GLN A 126 -6.86 -9.99 6.67
CA GLN A 126 -7.40 -10.84 5.61
C GLN A 126 -7.65 -10.06 4.31
N ALA A 127 -8.16 -8.83 4.38
CA ALA A 127 -8.39 -7.98 3.21
C ALA A 127 -7.09 -7.67 2.46
N TYR A 128 -6.02 -7.37 3.19
CA TYR A 128 -4.69 -7.15 2.60
C TYR A 128 -4.14 -8.45 2.02
N LEU A 129 -4.20 -9.57 2.74
CA LEU A 129 -3.76 -10.87 2.22
C LEU A 129 -4.49 -11.27 0.94
N LEU A 130 -5.80 -11.00 0.83
CA LEU A 130 -6.57 -11.25 -0.39
C LEU A 130 -6.08 -10.39 -1.55
N GLN A 131 -5.79 -9.11 -1.32
CA GLN A 131 -5.22 -8.22 -2.35
C GLN A 131 -3.91 -8.78 -2.92
N PHE A 132 -2.98 -9.18 -2.05
CA PHE A 132 -1.69 -9.74 -2.45
C PHE A 132 -1.83 -11.13 -3.08
N CYS A 133 -2.42 -12.08 -2.34
CA CYS A 133 -2.29 -13.51 -2.62
C CYS A 133 -3.34 -14.03 -3.59
N LYS A 134 -4.50 -13.38 -3.68
CA LYS A 134 -5.61 -13.82 -4.54
C LYS A 134 -5.75 -12.95 -5.78
N HIS A 135 -5.66 -11.64 -5.61
CA HIS A 135 -5.96 -10.70 -6.68
C HIS A 135 -4.71 -10.17 -7.40
N GLY A 136 -3.53 -10.28 -6.78
CA GLY A 136 -2.30 -9.68 -7.30
C GLY A 136 -2.40 -8.17 -7.49
N PHE A 137 -3.36 -7.51 -6.81
CA PHE A 137 -3.65 -6.09 -6.97
C PHE A 137 -3.94 -5.49 -5.60
N PHE A 138 -3.09 -4.56 -5.18
CA PHE A 138 -3.08 -4.09 -3.80
C PHE A 138 -2.87 -2.59 -3.68
N ASN A 139 -3.44 -2.01 -2.63
CA ASN A 139 -3.18 -0.63 -2.23
C ASN A 139 -1.77 -0.52 -1.62
N THR A 140 -0.94 0.39 -2.14
CA THR A 140 0.42 0.60 -1.64
C THR A 140 0.49 1.61 -0.49
N ASP A 141 -0.59 2.33 -0.19
CA ASP A 141 -0.69 3.24 0.95
C ASP A 141 -1.86 2.88 1.88
N PRO A 142 -1.68 1.89 2.79
CA PRO A 142 -2.70 1.44 3.72
C PRO A 142 -2.92 2.40 4.91
N HIS A 143 -2.97 3.71 4.66
CA HIS A 143 -3.10 4.71 5.72
C HIS A 143 -4.44 4.59 6.46
N PRO A 144 -4.46 4.58 7.81
CA PRO A 144 -5.70 4.46 8.60
C PRO A 144 -6.75 5.54 8.30
N GLY A 145 -6.32 6.70 7.81
CA GLY A 145 -7.21 7.80 7.39
C GLY A 145 -8.11 7.44 6.20
N ASN A 146 -7.74 6.44 5.41
CA ASN A 146 -8.49 5.95 4.25
C ASN A 146 -9.39 4.76 4.60
N LEU A 147 -9.54 4.46 5.89
CA LEU A 147 -10.31 3.33 6.40
C LEU A 147 -11.37 3.80 7.40
N ALA A 148 -12.56 3.21 7.29
CA ALA A 148 -13.59 3.34 8.30
C ALA A 148 -14.30 2.00 8.55
N VAL A 149 -15.16 2.00 9.55
CA VAL A 149 -16.08 0.91 9.87
C VAL A 149 -17.50 1.44 9.69
N ASP A 150 -18.24 0.93 8.71
CA ASP A 150 -19.68 1.17 8.62
C ASP A 150 -20.45 0.16 9.46
N LEU A 151 -21.64 0.55 9.92
CA LEU A 151 -22.46 -0.22 10.84
C LEU A 151 -23.71 -0.81 10.15
N GLU A 152 -23.72 -0.91 8.82
CA GLU A 152 -24.88 -1.44 8.09
C GLU A 152 -25.02 -2.96 8.24
N ASN A 153 -23.95 -3.66 8.65
CA ASN A 153 -23.94 -5.09 8.92
C ASN A 153 -23.55 -5.37 10.38
N PRO A 154 -24.07 -6.47 10.98
CA PRO A 154 -23.58 -6.95 12.28
C PRO A 154 -22.07 -7.18 12.26
N GLY A 155 -21.36 -6.71 13.28
CA GLY A 155 -19.89 -6.77 13.34
C GLY A 155 -19.17 -5.64 12.60
N GLY A 156 -19.89 -4.84 11.81
CA GLY A 156 -19.35 -3.75 11.01
C GLY A 156 -18.64 -4.23 9.73
N ARG A 157 -18.52 -3.31 8.75
CA ARG A 157 -17.73 -3.55 7.53
C ARG A 157 -16.56 -2.59 7.46
N ILE A 158 -15.41 -3.09 7.00
CA ILE A 158 -14.26 -2.25 6.68
C ILE A 158 -14.52 -1.53 5.36
N VAL A 159 -14.53 -0.21 5.39
CA VAL A 159 -14.68 0.67 4.24
C VAL A 159 -13.30 1.15 3.79
N PHE A 160 -12.95 0.91 2.53
CA PHE A 160 -11.73 1.46 1.91
C PHE A 160 -12.08 2.65 1.01
N TYR A 161 -11.46 3.81 1.25
CA TYR A 161 -11.78 5.04 0.51
C TYR A 161 -10.80 5.43 -0.58
N ASP A 162 -9.55 4.96 -0.50
CA ASP A 162 -8.46 5.47 -1.33
C ASP A 162 -7.72 4.32 -2.02
N PHE A 163 -7.61 4.45 -3.34
CA PHE A 163 -6.85 3.57 -4.21
C PHE A 163 -6.06 4.39 -5.25
N GLY A 164 -5.68 5.62 -4.88
CA GLY A 164 -4.85 6.52 -5.70
C GLY A 164 -3.49 5.90 -5.98
N GLN A 165 -2.96 5.12 -5.03
CA GLN A 165 -1.82 4.25 -5.25
C GLN A 165 -2.21 2.79 -5.11
N ALA A 166 -2.32 2.13 -6.25
CA ALA A 166 -2.43 0.69 -6.30
C ALA A 166 -1.41 0.12 -7.27
N CYS A 167 -0.93 -1.08 -6.98
CA CYS A 167 0.04 -1.79 -7.79
C CYS A 167 -0.46 -3.19 -8.13
N GLU A 168 -0.05 -3.64 -9.31
CA GLU A 168 -0.26 -5.00 -9.79
C GLU A 168 1.04 -5.79 -9.65
N LEU A 169 0.92 -7.01 -9.16
CA LEU A 169 2.00 -7.97 -9.02
C LEU A 169 1.89 -9.00 -10.14
N SER A 170 3.03 -9.41 -10.69
CA SER A 170 3.06 -10.58 -11.57
C SER A 170 2.79 -11.86 -10.76
N ASP A 171 2.35 -12.92 -11.43
CA ASP A 171 2.15 -14.23 -10.79
C ASP A 171 3.40 -14.71 -10.05
N SER A 172 4.59 -14.48 -10.62
CA SER A 172 5.87 -14.81 -9.98
C SER A 172 6.13 -14.02 -8.70
N GLN A 173 5.67 -12.77 -8.62
CA GLN A 173 5.78 -11.94 -7.42
C GLN A 173 4.76 -12.40 -6.36
N CYS A 174 3.52 -12.70 -6.76
CA CYS A 174 2.52 -13.28 -5.87
C CYS A 174 3.02 -14.59 -5.23
N ASP A 175 3.57 -15.50 -6.04
CA ASP A 175 4.20 -16.74 -5.57
C ASP A 175 5.39 -16.47 -4.65
N GLY A 176 6.21 -15.48 -4.98
CA GLY A 176 7.35 -15.04 -4.17
C GLY A 176 6.91 -14.58 -2.77
N ILE A 177 5.87 -13.76 -2.66
CA ILE A 177 5.31 -13.29 -1.37
C ILE A 177 4.82 -14.48 -0.55
N LEU A 178 4.05 -15.39 -1.15
CA LEU A 178 3.54 -16.58 -0.47
C LEU A 178 4.69 -17.45 0.06
N GLN A 179 5.76 -17.62 -0.73
CA GLN A 179 6.94 -18.36 -0.31
C GLN A 179 7.69 -17.66 0.82
N VAL A 180 7.80 -16.33 0.81
CA VAL A 180 8.38 -15.57 1.94
C VAL A 180 7.58 -15.80 3.21
N ILE A 181 6.24 -15.66 3.15
CA ILE A 181 5.36 -15.88 4.31
C ILE A 181 5.52 -17.31 4.84
N GLN A 182 5.48 -18.31 3.96
CA GLN A 182 5.66 -19.71 4.33
C GLN A 182 7.02 -19.96 4.99
N SER A 183 8.09 -19.39 4.42
CA SER A 183 9.45 -19.55 4.95
C SER A 183 9.61 -18.90 6.33
N ILE A 184 8.90 -17.80 6.61
CA ILE A 184 8.86 -17.20 7.95
C ILE A 184 8.12 -18.10 8.94
N VAL A 185 7.00 -18.69 8.54
CA VAL A 185 6.23 -19.62 9.39
C VAL A 185 7.04 -20.87 9.72
N ASP A 186 7.75 -21.41 8.73
CA ASP A 186 8.59 -22.60 8.87
C ASP A 186 9.96 -22.31 9.52
N LEU A 187 10.26 -21.02 9.76
CA LEU A 187 11.56 -20.53 10.25
C LEU A 187 12.74 -20.98 9.36
N ASP A 188 12.51 -21.07 8.05
CA ASP A 188 13.48 -21.49 7.04
C ASP A 188 14.13 -20.25 6.39
N ALA A 189 15.30 -19.87 6.91
CA ALA A 189 16.02 -18.69 6.43
C ALA A 189 16.52 -18.83 4.98
N PRO A 190 17.13 -19.96 4.54
CA PRO A 190 17.50 -20.17 3.15
C PRO A 190 16.32 -20.05 2.18
N ALA A 191 15.18 -20.68 2.49
CA ALA A 191 13.99 -20.57 1.66
C ALA A 191 13.48 -19.13 1.58
N CYS A 192 13.57 -18.38 2.68
CA CYS A 192 13.21 -16.97 2.73
C CYS A 192 14.09 -16.11 1.80
N VAL A 193 15.41 -16.31 1.80
CA VAL A 193 16.34 -15.60 0.89
C VAL A 193 16.08 -15.96 -0.57
N ASP A 194 15.77 -17.22 -0.88
CA ASP A 194 15.40 -17.62 -2.24
C ASP A 194 14.08 -16.99 -2.69
N ALA A 195 13.08 -16.94 -1.81
CA ALA A 195 11.80 -16.28 -2.07
C ALA A 195 11.96 -14.76 -2.27
N MET A 196 12.79 -14.09 -1.47
CA MET A 196 13.15 -12.68 -1.67
C MET A 196 13.84 -12.44 -3.02
N GLY A 197 14.65 -13.39 -3.48
CA GLY A 197 15.25 -13.36 -4.82
C GLY A 197 14.19 -13.39 -5.93
N LYS A 198 13.21 -14.28 -5.83
CA LYS A 198 12.09 -14.38 -6.80
C LYS A 198 11.22 -13.13 -6.80
N LEU A 199 11.06 -12.49 -5.65
CA LEU A 199 10.33 -11.23 -5.50
C LEU A 199 11.06 -10.03 -6.17
N GLY A 200 12.36 -10.18 -6.47
CA GLY A 200 13.20 -9.09 -6.94
C GLY A 200 13.67 -8.15 -5.82
N ALA A 201 13.58 -8.59 -4.56
CA ALA A 201 13.95 -7.78 -3.39
C ALA A 201 15.46 -7.79 -3.09
N LEU A 202 16.23 -8.66 -3.76
CA LEU A 202 17.68 -8.75 -3.58
C LEU A 202 18.42 -7.94 -4.65
N LYS A 203 19.39 -7.13 -4.22
CA LYS A 203 20.33 -6.48 -5.13
C LYS A 203 21.19 -7.52 -5.85
N GLU A 204 21.59 -7.19 -7.07
CA GLU A 204 22.52 -8.00 -7.85
C GLU A 204 23.84 -8.17 -7.08
N GLY A 205 24.31 -9.41 -6.89
CA GLY A 205 25.50 -9.72 -6.10
C GLY A 205 25.33 -9.70 -4.58
N ALA A 206 24.09 -9.67 -4.06
CA ALA A 206 23.84 -9.76 -2.61
C ALA A 206 24.47 -11.01 -1.97
N ASP A 207 25.10 -10.82 -0.80
CA ASP A 207 25.74 -11.91 -0.04
C ASP A 207 24.67 -12.74 0.67
N ARG A 208 24.23 -13.80 -0.02
CA ARG A 208 23.15 -14.69 0.46
C ARG A 208 23.47 -15.32 1.81
N LYS A 209 24.74 -15.71 2.06
CA LYS A 209 25.13 -16.31 3.34
C LYS A 209 24.98 -15.36 4.51
N LYS A 210 25.29 -14.07 4.30
CA LYS A 210 25.05 -13.05 5.33
C LYS A 210 23.57 -12.79 5.55
N LEU A 211 22.76 -12.83 4.49
CA LEU A 211 21.31 -12.69 4.60
C LEU A 211 20.69 -13.86 5.35
N ASP A 212 21.09 -15.10 5.04
CA ASP A 212 20.65 -16.30 5.77
C ASP A 212 20.93 -16.14 7.27
N ALA A 213 22.18 -15.81 7.64
CA ALA A 213 22.58 -15.63 9.03
C ALA A 213 21.82 -14.50 9.74
N LEU A 214 21.50 -13.40 9.02
CA LEU A 214 20.72 -12.30 9.55
C LEU A 214 19.27 -12.71 9.81
N ILE A 215 18.64 -13.39 8.84
CA ILE A 215 17.25 -13.85 8.96
C ILE A 215 17.13 -14.91 10.06
N GLU A 216 18.07 -15.87 10.15
CA GLU A 216 18.11 -16.83 11.25
C GLU A 216 18.21 -16.14 12.62
N ASN A 217 19.01 -15.08 12.73
CA ASN A 217 19.12 -14.33 13.96
C ASN A 217 17.83 -13.57 14.30
N ASN A 218 17.15 -13.01 13.30
CA ASN A 218 15.84 -12.37 13.48
C ASN A 218 14.80 -13.39 13.96
N PHE A 219 14.76 -14.58 13.36
CA PHE A 219 13.89 -15.69 13.80
C PHE A 219 14.15 -16.11 15.25
N LYS A 220 15.43 -16.20 15.67
CA LYS A 220 15.79 -16.55 17.05
C LYS A 220 15.46 -15.46 18.07
N THR A 221 15.53 -14.19 17.68
CA THR A 221 15.39 -13.05 18.60
C THR A 221 14.00 -12.43 18.60
N GLY A 222 13.13 -12.80 17.66
CA GLY A 222 11.82 -12.18 17.46
C GLY A 222 11.90 -10.72 17.02
N LYS A 223 13.06 -10.26 16.58
CA LYS A 223 13.26 -8.92 16.04
C LYS A 223 12.91 -8.94 14.55
N VAL A 224 11.82 -8.28 14.19
CA VAL A 224 11.48 -7.91 12.82
C VAL A 224 12.21 -6.62 12.47
#